data_AF-A0A4D4KS58-F1
#
_entry.id   AF-A0A4D4KS58-F1
#
_cell.length_a   1.000
_cell.length_b   1.000
_cell.length_c   1.000
_cell.angle_alpha   90.00
_cell.angle_beta   90.00
_cell.angle_gamma   90.00
#
_symmetry.space_group_name_H-M   'P 1'
#
loop_
_entity.id
_entity.type
_entity.pdbx_description
1 polymer ?
#
loop_
_entity_poly.entity_id
_entity_poly.type
_entity_poly.pdbx_seq_one_letter_code
_entity_poly.pdbx_strand_id
1 'polypeptide(L)'
;MTTNPVQLTSLIAHVQQAHPEADPLDRVEAACRAAAELEEVGDHLVGHFIDEARQAGLSWTQIGERIGITKQAARKRFAPRDIPEEPAAPKEKVFGRYTEDARRAIAARRRRSTPVPGNRPGRRRQRPA
;
A
#
# COMPACT_ATOMS: atom_id res chain seq x y z
N MET A 1 19.97 -27.16 12.16
CA MET A 1 20.97 -26.11 12.37
C MET A 1 20.49 -24.89 11.60
N THR A 2 20.07 -23.84 12.29
CA THR A 2 19.56 -22.62 11.67
C THR A 2 20.77 -21.78 11.26
N THR A 3 21.20 -21.88 10.00
CA THR A 3 22.23 -21.00 9.43
C THR A 3 21.64 -19.60 9.33
N ASN A 4 21.99 -18.73 10.27
CA ASN A 4 21.68 -17.30 10.17
C ASN A 4 22.57 -16.72 9.06
N PRO A 5 22.00 -16.18 7.97
CA PRO A 5 22.79 -15.63 6.87
C PRO A 5 23.66 -14.44 7.29
N VAL A 6 23.34 -13.77 8.40
CA VAL A 6 24.12 -12.64 8.95
C VAL A 6 24.75 -13.06 10.27
N GLN A 7 26.10 -13.06 10.33
CA GLN A 7 26.85 -13.40 11.55
C GLN A 7 27.58 -12.18 12.11
N LEU A 8 27.51 -12.02 13.43
CA LEU A 8 28.19 -10.92 14.15
C LEU A 8 29.69 -10.89 13.85
N THR A 9 30.34 -12.05 13.81
CA THR A 9 31.78 -12.15 13.52
C THR A 9 32.12 -11.59 12.14
N SER A 10 31.27 -11.82 11.14
CA SER A 10 31.44 -11.26 9.79
C SER A 10 31.25 -9.74 9.80
N LEU A 11 30.30 -9.21 10.57
CA LEU A 11 30.08 -7.77 10.70
C LEU A 11 31.25 -7.08 11.42
N ILE A 12 31.79 -7.69 12.48
CA ILE A 12 32.98 -7.20 13.19
C ILE A 12 34.18 -7.15 12.23
N ALA A 13 34.43 -8.23 11.50
CA ALA A 13 35.52 -8.28 10.53
C ALA A 13 35.35 -7.23 9.42
N HIS A 14 34.13 -7.01 8.93
CA HIS A 14 33.84 -5.99 7.93
C HIS A 14 34.17 -4.58 8.43
N VAL A 15 33.71 -4.20 9.63
CA VAL A 15 34.00 -2.88 10.21
C VAL A 15 35.50 -2.70 10.46
N GLN A 16 36.18 -3.72 10.97
CA GLN A 16 37.63 -3.69 11.18
C GLN A 16 38.42 -3.56 9.88
N GLN A 17 37.99 -4.23 8.80
CA GLN A 17 38.63 -4.17 7.49
C GLN A 17 38.37 -2.84 6.77
N ALA A 18 37.19 -2.25 6.94
CA ALA A 18 36.87 -0.94 6.39
C ALA A 18 37.65 0.18 7.08
N HIS A 19 38.03 -0.01 8.34
CA HIS A 19 38.67 1.00 9.19
C HIS A 19 39.90 0.44 9.96
N PRO A 20 40.96 0.01 9.25
CA PRO A 20 42.10 -0.69 9.87
C PRO A 20 42.88 0.19 10.86
N GLU A 21 43.09 1.46 10.52
CA GLU A 21 43.89 2.42 11.30
C GLU A 21 43.03 3.40 12.14
N ALA A 22 41.72 3.17 12.25
CA ALA A 22 40.82 4.11 12.92
C ALA A 22 40.85 3.99 14.45
N ASP A 23 40.65 5.11 15.14
CA ASP A 23 40.54 5.17 16.60
C ASP A 23 39.33 4.32 17.08
N PRO A 24 39.37 3.73 18.29
CA PRO A 24 38.21 3.07 18.88
C PRO A 24 36.87 3.81 18.74
N LEU A 25 36.85 5.15 18.88
CA LEU A 25 35.61 5.93 18.72
C LEU A 25 35.11 5.96 17.26
N ASP A 26 36.01 6.10 16.29
CA ASP A 26 35.66 6.04 14.86
C ASP A 26 35.08 4.68 14.48
N ARG A 27 35.60 3.59 15.08
CA ARG A 27 35.06 2.24 14.88
C ARG A 27 33.65 2.08 15.45
N VAL A 28 33.34 2.74 16.56
CA VAL A 28 31.97 2.78 17.10
C VAL A 28 31.03 3.52 16.15
N GLU A 29 31.45 4.67 15.61
CA GLU A 29 30.64 5.39 14.62
C GLU A 29 30.39 4.56 13.35
N ALA A 30 31.43 3.89 12.85
CA ALA A 30 31.32 2.99 11.69
C ALA A 30 30.38 1.81 11.97
N ALA A 31 30.43 1.22 13.17
CA ALA A 31 29.52 0.16 13.58
C ALA A 31 28.07 0.65 13.69
N CYS A 32 27.84 1.87 14.21
CA CYS A 32 26.51 2.49 14.24
C CYS A 32 25.95 2.69 12.83
N ARG A 33 26.77 3.14 11.88
CA ARG A 33 26.38 3.31 10.48
C ARG A 33 26.00 1.98 9.83
N ALA A 34 26.85 0.96 10.00
CA ALA A 34 26.58 -0.39 9.47
C ALA A 34 25.32 -1.00 10.09
N ALA A 35 25.04 -0.75 11.37
CA ALA A 35 23.82 -1.19 12.02
C ALA A 35 22.57 -0.50 11.43
N ALA A 36 22.64 0.80 11.14
CA ALA A 36 21.55 1.53 10.49
C ALA A 36 21.27 1.00 9.07
N GLU A 37 22.32 0.71 8.30
CA GLU A 37 22.18 0.10 6.97
C GLU A 37 21.54 -1.30 7.05
N LEU A 38 21.89 -2.09 8.06
CA LEU A 38 21.27 -3.39 8.28
C LEU A 38 19.80 -3.29 8.70
N GLU A 39 19.43 -2.27 9.48
CA GLU A 39 18.03 -1.98 9.82
C GLU A 39 17.23 -1.65 8.57
N GLU A 40 17.76 -0.81 7.67
CA GLU A 40 17.12 -0.52 6.38
C GLU A 40 16.94 -1.79 5.55
N VAL A 41 17.94 -2.67 5.45
CA VAL A 41 17.80 -3.95 4.75
C VAL A 41 16.73 -4.83 5.41
N GLY A 42 16.64 -4.82 6.74
CA GLY A 42 15.60 -5.48 7.51
C GLY A 42 14.20 -4.94 7.17
N ASP A 43 14.04 -3.63 7.09
CA ASP A 43 12.79 -2.99 6.70
C ASP A 43 12.38 -3.32 5.27
N HIS A 44 13.33 -3.34 4.32
CA HIS A 44 13.07 -3.78 2.95
C HIS A 44 12.66 -5.26 2.87
N LEU A 45 13.31 -6.13 3.64
CA LEU A 45 12.96 -7.55 3.73
C LEU A 45 11.52 -7.74 4.24
N VAL A 46 11.17 -7.04 5.31
CA VAL A 46 9.81 -7.05 5.87
C VAL A 46 8.81 -6.49 4.85
N GLY A 47 9.15 -5.38 4.18
CA GLY A 47 8.35 -4.78 3.12
C GLY A 47 8.04 -5.76 2.00
N HIS A 48 9.06 -6.49 1.51
CA HIS A 48 8.90 -7.50 0.46
C HIS A 48 7.86 -8.58 0.83
N PHE A 49 7.93 -9.13 2.04
CA PHE A 49 6.97 -10.15 2.48
C PHE A 49 5.59 -9.60 2.83
N ILE A 50 5.50 -8.34 3.24
CA ILE A 50 4.21 -7.66 3.38
C ILE A 50 3.56 -7.52 2.00
N ASP A 51 4.31 -7.11 0.98
CA ASP A 51 3.81 -7.01 -0.39
C ASP A 51 3.38 -8.37 -0.94
N GLU A 52 4.15 -9.43 -0.68
CA GLU A 52 3.77 -10.81 -1.00
C GLU A 52 2.44 -11.21 -0.32
N ALA A 53 2.30 -10.95 0.98
CA ALA A 53 1.08 -11.23 1.73
C ALA A 53 -0.13 -10.43 1.18
N ARG A 54 0.09 -9.18 0.78
CA ARG A 54 -0.93 -8.33 0.15
C ARG A 54 -1.34 -8.87 -1.22
N GLN A 55 -0.38 -9.32 -2.04
CA GLN A 55 -0.65 -9.96 -3.33
C GLN A 55 -1.41 -11.28 -3.17
N ALA A 56 -1.16 -12.03 -2.09
CA ALA A 56 -1.93 -13.21 -1.71
C ALA A 56 -3.35 -12.91 -1.18
N GLY A 57 -3.74 -11.63 -1.09
CA GLY A 57 -5.08 -11.20 -0.68
C GLY A 57 -5.28 -11.06 0.82
N LEU A 58 -4.22 -11.17 1.63
CA LEU A 58 -4.33 -10.99 3.08
C LEU A 58 -4.60 -9.53 3.43
N SER A 59 -5.49 -9.30 4.40
CA SER A 59 -5.84 -7.96 4.86
C SER A 59 -4.76 -7.38 5.79
N TRP A 60 -4.66 -6.05 5.85
CA TRP A 60 -3.78 -5.35 6.81
C TRP A 60 -4.02 -5.75 8.26
N THR A 61 -5.25 -6.12 8.63
CA THR A 61 -5.57 -6.61 9.97
C THR A 61 -4.90 -7.96 10.23
N GLN A 62 -5.03 -8.91 9.30
CA GLN A 62 -4.43 -10.25 9.41
C GLN A 62 -2.89 -10.18 9.43
N ILE A 63 -2.31 -9.30 8.60
CA ILE A 63 -0.85 -9.10 8.57
C ILE A 63 -0.38 -8.51 9.91
N GLY A 64 -1.03 -7.44 10.39
CA GLY A 64 -0.68 -6.79 11.66
C GLY A 64 -0.80 -7.72 12.87
N GLU A 65 -1.85 -8.54 12.93
CA GLU A 65 -2.06 -9.54 13.99
C GLU A 65 -0.91 -10.57 14.05
N ARG A 66 -0.38 -10.99 12.89
CA ARG A 66 0.70 -11.98 12.81
C ARG A 66 2.07 -11.44 13.20
N ILE A 67 2.35 -10.16 12.93
CA ILE A 67 3.65 -9.52 13.23
C ILE A 67 3.64 -8.77 14.56
N GLY A 68 2.55 -8.84 15.32
CA GLY A 68 2.44 -8.25 16.66
C GLY A 68 2.44 -6.72 16.68
N ILE A 69 2.16 -6.06 15.55
CA ILE A 69 2.04 -4.60 15.46
C ILE A 69 0.60 -4.18 15.23
N THR A 70 0.22 -3.03 15.76
CA THR A 70 -1.14 -2.52 15.57
C THR A 70 -1.38 -2.19 14.09
N LYS A 71 -2.62 -2.31 13.61
CA LYS A 71 -3.02 -2.01 12.22
C LYS A 71 -2.54 -0.63 11.74
N GLN A 72 -2.53 0.37 12.62
CA GLN A 72 -2.08 1.72 12.33
C GLN A 72 -0.56 1.82 12.21
N ALA A 73 0.20 1.05 13.01
CA ALA A 73 1.66 0.97 12.90
C ALA A 73 2.09 0.30 11.59
N ALA A 74 1.38 -0.77 11.18
CA ALA A 74 1.61 -1.43 9.90
C ALA A 74 1.36 -0.48 8.71
N ARG A 75 0.22 0.22 8.72
CA ARG A 75 -0.10 1.19 7.65
C ARG A 75 0.89 2.36 7.61
N LYS A 76 1.26 2.94 8.76
CA LYS A 76 2.17 4.10 8.78
C LYS A 76 3.57 3.76 8.26
N ARG A 77 4.06 2.54 8.51
CA ARG A 77 5.39 2.10 8.10
C ARG A 77 5.43 1.53 6.67
N PHE A 78 4.37 0.82 6.26
CA PHE A 78 4.43 -0.04 5.07
C PHE A 78 3.35 0.26 4.02
N ALA A 79 2.49 1.28 4.19
CA ALA A 79 1.57 1.67 3.12
C ALA A 79 2.35 2.41 2.01
N PRO A 80 2.18 2.03 0.72
CA PRO A 80 2.69 2.81 -0.39
C PRO A 80 2.12 4.23 -0.33
N ARG A 81 2.99 5.25 -0.42
CA ARG A 81 2.62 6.66 -0.25
C ARG A 81 1.72 7.21 -1.37
N ASP A 82 1.54 6.47 -2.47
CA ASP A 82 0.77 6.88 -3.65
C ASP A 82 -0.67 6.34 -3.72
N ILE A 83 -1.18 5.68 -2.67
CA ILE A 83 -2.57 5.23 -2.66
C ILE A 83 -3.42 6.23 -1.89
N PRO A 84 -4.22 7.09 -2.56
CA PRO A 84 -5.24 7.85 -1.86
C PRO A 84 -6.23 6.85 -1.26
N GLU A 85 -6.41 7.00 0.04
CA GLU A 85 -7.31 6.33 0.98
C GLU A 85 -8.38 5.43 0.36
N GLU A 86 -8.34 4.14 0.70
CA GLU A 86 -9.55 3.31 0.77
C GLU A 86 -9.99 3.21 2.24
N PRO A 87 -11.13 3.82 2.62
CA PRO A 87 -11.84 3.43 3.82
C PRO A 87 -12.50 2.08 3.54
N ALA A 88 -12.51 1.20 4.55
CA ALA A 88 -13.21 -0.06 4.50
C ALA A 88 -14.66 0.16 4.04
N ALA A 89 -15.04 -0.38 2.89
CA ALA A 89 -16.41 -0.30 2.40
C ALA A 89 -17.35 -1.09 3.34
N PRO A 90 -18.63 -0.69 3.42
CA PRO A 90 -19.56 -1.33 2.51
C PRO A 90 -20.56 -0.39 1.80
N LYS A 91 -20.72 -0.70 0.51
CA LYS A 91 -21.88 -0.51 -0.39
C LYS A 91 -22.19 0.92 -0.89
N GLU A 92 -22.28 0.99 -2.21
CA GLU A 92 -22.88 2.08 -3.01
C GLU A 92 -22.30 3.48 -2.83
N LYS A 93 -21.24 3.78 -3.60
CA LYS A 93 -21.21 4.97 -4.47
C LYS A 93 -20.07 4.84 -5.47
N VAL A 94 -20.52 4.53 -6.66
CA VAL A 94 -19.77 4.27 -7.88
C VAL A 94 -19.30 5.62 -8.47
N PHE A 95 -18.00 5.73 -8.77
CA PHE A 95 -17.36 6.70 -9.69
C PHE A 95 -16.95 8.12 -9.22
N GLY A 96 -16.19 8.23 -8.12
CA GLY A 96 -15.45 9.48 -7.81
C GLY A 96 -14.06 9.63 -8.46
N ARG A 97 -13.45 8.54 -8.98
CA ARG A 97 -12.03 8.50 -9.39
C ARG A 97 -11.78 8.30 -10.88
N TYR A 98 -12.71 8.71 -11.75
CA TYR A 98 -12.44 8.70 -13.19
C TYR A 98 -11.88 10.06 -13.58
N THR A 99 -10.63 10.08 -14.00
CA THR A 99 -10.04 11.22 -14.70
C THR A 99 -10.89 11.56 -15.93
N GLU A 100 -10.89 12.83 -16.33
CA GLU A 100 -11.74 13.32 -17.42
C GLU A 100 -11.52 12.54 -18.74
N ASP A 101 -10.30 12.04 -18.97
CA ASP A 101 -9.97 11.16 -20.09
C ASP A 101 -10.71 9.82 -20.06
N ALA A 102 -10.86 9.21 -18.89
CA ALA A 102 -11.56 7.94 -18.74
C ALA A 102 -13.08 8.09 -18.97
N ARG A 103 -13.65 9.27 -18.70
CA ARG A 103 -15.07 9.57 -19.01
C ARG A 103 -15.33 9.68 -20.51
N ARG A 104 -14.43 10.30 -21.27
CA ARG A 104 -14.57 10.44 -22.74
C ARG A 104 -14.52 9.09 -23.47
N ALA A 105 -13.66 8.17 -23.03
CA ALA A 105 -13.54 6.84 -23.63
C ALA A 105 -14.84 6.01 -23.51
N ILE A 106 -15.57 6.14 -22.39
CA ILE A 106 -16.82 5.42 -22.14
C ILE A 106 -18.00 6.06 -22.90
N ALA A 107 -18.05 7.39 -23.00
CA ALA A 107 -19.09 8.10 -23.75
C ALA A 107 -19.04 7.82 -25.26
N ALA A 108 -17.85 7.60 -25.83
CA ALA A 108 -17.68 7.23 -27.24
C ALA A 108 -18.30 5.86 -27.60
N ARG A 109 -18.46 4.95 -26.62
CA ARG A 109 -19.02 3.61 -26.83
C ARG A 109 -20.56 3.58 -26.83
N ARG A 110 -21.23 4.65 -26.38
CA ARG A 110 -22.69 4.70 -26.16
C ARG A 110 -23.51 5.34 -27.28
N ARG A 111 -22.96 5.47 -28.50
CA ARG A 111 -23.66 5.98 -29.70
C ARG A 111 -24.29 4.88 -30.58
N ARG A 112 -24.64 3.72 -30.03
CA ARG A 112 -25.18 2.59 -30.85
C ARG A 112 -26.34 1.81 -30.24
N SER A 113 -27.14 2.39 -29.35
CA SER A 113 -28.42 1.77 -28.97
C SER A 113 -29.44 2.85 -28.64
N THR A 114 -30.33 3.11 -29.60
CA THR A 114 -31.51 3.96 -29.52
C THR A 114 -32.56 3.38 -28.56
N PRO A 115 -33.18 4.17 -27.67
CA PRO A 115 -34.40 3.77 -27.00
C PRO A 115 -35.65 4.44 -27.61
N VAL A 116 -36.71 3.61 -27.67
CA VAL A 116 -38.07 3.79 -28.20
C VAL A 116 -38.87 4.87 -27.43
N PRO A 117 -39.74 5.68 -28.08
CA PRO A 117 -40.57 6.66 -27.40
C PRO A 117 -41.95 6.10 -27.03
N GLY A 118 -42.39 6.30 -25.79
CA GLY A 118 -43.78 6.08 -25.43
C GLY A 118 -44.09 6.25 -23.95
N ASN A 119 -44.44 7.46 -23.51
CA ASN A 119 -45.66 7.65 -22.72
C ASN A 119 -46.09 9.12 -22.67
N ARG A 120 -47.37 9.40 -22.95
CA ARG A 120 -48.01 10.74 -22.94
C ARG A 120 -48.62 11.02 -21.55
N PRO A 121 -48.68 12.27 -21.07
CA PRO A 121 -49.43 12.61 -19.86
C PRO A 121 -50.90 12.86 -20.20
N GLY A 122 -51.80 12.06 -19.62
CA GLY A 122 -53.25 12.26 -19.70
C GLY A 122 -53.69 13.46 -18.84
N ARG A 123 -54.25 14.48 -19.51
CA ARG A 123 -55.00 15.56 -18.89
C ARG A 123 -56.40 15.11 -18.46
N ARG A 124 -57.04 15.97 -17.65
CA ARG A 124 -58.49 16.21 -17.46
C ARG A 124 -59.15 15.27 -16.42
N ARG A 125 -60.10 15.71 -15.58
CA ARG A 125 -61.07 16.82 -15.65
C ARG A 125 -61.59 17.16 -14.24
N GLN A 126 -62.06 18.41 -14.11
CA GLN A 126 -62.93 18.96 -13.07
C GLN A 126 -64.17 18.09 -12.78
N ARG A 127 -64.85 18.29 -11.64
CA ARG A 127 -66.23 18.78 -11.60
C ARG A 127 -66.71 19.20 -10.18
N PRO A 128 -67.78 20.01 -10.08
CA PRO A 128 -68.08 20.86 -8.92
C PRO A 128 -69.33 20.45 -8.11
N ALA A 129 -69.52 21.22 -7.03
CA ALA A 129 -70.75 21.68 -6.34
C ALA A 129 -70.70 21.36 -4.84
#